data_AF-A0A8W8MUY1-F1
#
_entry.id   AF-A0A8W8MUY1-F1
#
_cell.length_a   1.000
_cell.length_b   1.000
_cell.length_c   1.000
_cell.angle_alpha   90.00
_cell.angle_beta   90.00
_cell.angle_gamma   90.00
#
_symmetry.space_group_name_H-M   'P 1'
#
loop_
_entity.id
_entity.type
_entity.pdbx_description
1 polymer ?
#
loop_
_entity_poly.entity_id
_entity_poly.type
_entity_poly.pdbx_seq_one_letter_code
_entity_poly.pdbx_strand_id
1 'polypeptide(L)'
;QNQQKRLFLIIFQRFIMILTDHLAKCEGNSIDYNTPWYKWVIERLQQIFLLHHELVFRYISTLESLLFTSDIDFHILEIFQQFCALRS
;
A
#
# COMPACT_ATOMS: atom_id res chain seq x y z
N GLN A 1 -5.63 10.55 -19.09
CA GLN A 1 -5.14 9.20 -18.71
C GLN A 1 -3.81 9.24 -17.94
N ASN A 2 -2.76 9.94 -18.40
CA ASN A 2 -1.46 9.98 -17.70
C ASN A 2 -1.44 10.69 -16.33
N GLN A 3 -2.20 11.78 -16.15
CA GLN A 3 -2.25 12.50 -14.87
C GLN A 3 -2.89 11.67 -13.75
N GLN A 4 -3.98 10.95 -14.05
CA GLN A 4 -4.65 10.10 -13.07
C GLN A 4 -3.76 8.93 -12.63
N LYS A 5 -3.07 8.27 -13.56
CA LYS A 5 -2.06 7.24 -13.24
C LYS A 5 -0.98 7.80 -12.31
N ARG A 6 -0.42 8.97 -12.63
CA ARG A 6 0.58 9.64 -11.78
C ARG A 6 0.05 9.96 -10.39
N LEU A 7 -1.19 10.42 -10.28
CA LEU A 7 -1.82 10.71 -8.99
C LEU A 7 -1.89 9.45 -8.12
N PHE A 8 -2.37 8.33 -8.66
CA PHE A 8 -2.41 7.06 -7.92
C PHE A 8 -1.01 6.59 -7.50
N LEU A 9 -0.02 6.67 -8.39
CA LEU A 9 1.36 6.32 -8.05
C LEU A 9 1.89 7.17 -6.89
N ILE A 10 1.68 8.49 -6.92
CA ILE A 10 2.11 9.40 -5.84
C ILE A 10 1.38 9.06 -4.53
N ILE A 11 0.09 8.76 -4.59
CA ILE A 11 -0.71 8.38 -3.41
C ILE A 11 -0.16 7.09 -2.81
N PHE A 12 -0.02 6.02 -3.59
CA PHE A 12 0.49 4.74 -3.10
C PHE A 12 1.92 4.83 -2.58
N GLN A 13 2.79 5.57 -3.27
CA GLN A 13 4.15 5.83 -2.80
C GLN A 13 4.16 6.53 -1.44
N ARG A 14 3.27 7.51 -1.21
CA ARG A 14 3.17 8.18 0.10
C ARG A 14 2.67 7.23 1.20
N PHE A 15 1.71 6.36 0.91
CA PHE A 15 1.25 5.35 1.86
C PHE A 15 2.37 4.38 2.23
N ILE A 16 3.09 3.86 1.24
CA ILE A 16 4.25 2.98 1.46
C ILE A 16 5.27 3.69 2.34
N MET A 17 5.65 4.92 1.99
CA MET A 17 6.66 5.66 2.73
C MET A 17 6.31 5.84 4.21
N ILE A 18 5.08 6.27 4.54
CA ILE A 18 4.68 6.50 5.94
C ILE A 18 4.49 5.20 6.71
N LEU A 19 4.01 4.13 6.07
CA LEU A 19 3.84 2.84 6.71
C LEU A 19 5.19 2.18 6.98
N THR A 20 6.11 2.20 6.01
CA THR A 20 7.48 1.70 6.19
C THR A 20 8.22 2.46 7.30
N ASP A 21 8.12 3.79 7.33
CA ASP A 21 8.74 4.60 8.40
C ASP A 21 8.17 4.25 9.79
N HIS A 22 6.85 4.06 9.90
CA HIS A 22 6.22 3.62 11.15
C HIS A 22 6.68 2.22 11.57
N LEU A 23 6.67 1.26 10.65
CA LEU A 23 7.08 -0.12 10.91
C LEU A 23 8.54 -0.20 11.35
N ALA A 24 9.44 0.49 10.64
CA ALA A 24 10.86 0.57 11.00
C ALA A 24 11.09 1.22 12.36
N LYS A 25 10.31 2.26 12.71
CA LYS A 25 10.36 2.88 14.06
C LYS A 25 9.88 1.93 15.14
N CYS A 26 8.82 1.18 14.88
CA CYS A 26 8.30 0.21 15.83
C CYS A 26 9.29 -0.93 16.07
N GLU A 27 9.86 -1.48 14.99
CA GLU A 27 10.90 -2.50 15.03
C GLU A 27 12.14 -2.01 15.80
N GLY A 28 12.66 -0.83 15.43
CA GLY A 28 13.86 -0.27 16.06
C GLY A 28 13.70 0.06 17.54
N ASN A 29 12.49 0.34 18.01
CA ASN A 29 12.19 0.59 19.42
C ASN A 29 11.63 -0.65 20.16
N SER A 30 11.52 -1.80 19.48
CA SER A 30 10.90 -3.02 20.03
C SER A 30 9.51 -2.79 20.62
N ILE A 31 8.71 -1.94 19.96
CA ILE A 31 7.32 -1.66 20.33
C ILE A 31 6.36 -2.28 19.32
N ASP A 32 5.13 -2.57 19.76
CA ASP A 32 4.10 -3.10 18.87
C ASP A 32 3.76 -2.08 17.76
N TYR A 33 3.79 -2.54 16.51
CA TYR A 33 3.42 -1.73 15.36
C TYR A 33 1.91 -1.52 15.25
N ASN A 34 1.11 -2.38 15.89
CA ASN A 34 -0.35 -2.44 15.79
C ASN A 34 -1.08 -1.32 16.57
N THR A 35 -0.65 -0.09 16.32
CA THR A 35 -1.19 1.13 16.92
C THR A 35 -2.53 1.53 16.27
N PRO A 36 -3.36 2.33 16.95
CA PRO A 36 -4.58 2.89 16.34
C PRO A 36 -4.31 3.68 15.05
N TRP A 37 -3.17 4.39 14.99
CA TRP A 37 -2.75 5.11 13.79
C TRP A 37 -2.45 4.14 12.64
N TYR A 38 -1.69 3.08 12.91
CA TYR A 38 -1.36 2.07 11.90
C TYR A 38 -2.63 1.43 11.32
N LYS A 39 -3.56 1.00 12.19
CA LYS A 39 -4.85 0.44 11.78
C LYS A 39 -5.62 1.39 10.87
N TRP A 40 -5.70 2.66 11.24
CA TRP A 40 -6.40 3.66 10.44
C TRP A 40 -5.74 3.87 9.07
N VAL A 41 -4.41 3.96 9.02
CA VAL A 41 -3.68 4.18 7.75
C VAL A 41 -3.78 2.97 6.83
N ILE A 42 -3.67 1.75 7.35
CA ILE A 42 -3.74 0.54 6.54
C ILE A 42 -5.15 0.28 6.01
N GLU A 43 -6.19 0.53 6.83
CA GLU A 43 -7.59 0.49 6.38
C GLU A 43 -7.85 1.54 5.30
N ARG A 44 -7.24 2.73 5.41
CA ARG A 44 -7.37 3.78 4.40
C ARG A 44 -6.70 3.39 3.07
N LEU A 45 -5.55 2.71 3.11
CA LEU A 45 -4.91 2.14 1.93
C LEU A 45 -5.82 1.09 1.26
N GLN A 46 -6.37 0.17 2.05
CA GLN A 46 -7.31 -0.84 1.58
C GLN A 46 -8.57 -0.21 0.96
N GLN A 47 -9.10 0.85 1.57
CA GLN A 47 -10.26 1.57 1.04
C GLN A 47 -9.99 2.19 -0.34
N ILE A 48 -8.79 2.73 -0.58
CA ILE A 48 -8.41 3.29 -1.90
C ILE A 48 -8.37 2.20 -2.96
N PHE A 49 -7.83 1.02 -2.61
CA PHE A 49 -7.83 -0.14 -3.50
C PHE A 49 -9.26 -0.55 -3.88
N LEU A 50 -10.16 -0.67 -2.91
CA LEU A 50 -11.53 -1.10 -3.13
C LEU A 50 -12.37 -0.05 -3.88
N LEU A 51 -12.28 1.23 -3.50
CA LEU A 51 -13.09 2.29 -4.11
C LEU A 51 -12.72 2.56 -5.58
N HIS A 52 -11.45 2.35 -5.93
CA HIS A 52 -10.93 2.62 -7.28
C HIS A 52 -10.45 1.37 -8.00
N HIS A 53 -11.01 0.21 -7.65
CA HIS A 53 -10.52 -1.10 -8.10
C HIS A 53 -10.35 -1.20 -9.62
N GLU A 54 -11.31 -0.72 -10.43
CA GLU A 54 -11.23 -0.74 -11.90
C GLU A 54 -9.98 -0.02 -12.43
N LEU A 55 -9.67 1.15 -11.86
CA LEU A 55 -8.52 1.97 -12.25
C LEU A 55 -7.21 1.36 -11.76
N VAL A 56 -7.19 0.88 -10.51
CA VAL A 56 -6.01 0.25 -9.93
C VAL A 56 -5.65 -1.02 -10.70
N PHE A 57 -6.64 -1.86 -11.06
CA PHE A 57 -6.41 -3.07 -11.85
C PHE A 57 -5.81 -2.80 -13.23
N ARG A 58 -6.16 -1.67 -13.85
CA ARG A 58 -5.55 -1.24 -15.12
C ARG A 58 -4.05 -0.91 -14.97
N TYR A 59 -3.60 -0.55 -13.78
CA TYR A 59 -2.20 -0.19 -13.51
C TYR A 59 -1.43 -1.23 -12.70
N ILE A 60 -2.02 -2.40 -12.45
CA ILE A 60 -1.51 -3.39 -11.49
C ILE A 60 -0.06 -3.80 -11.78
N SER A 61 0.29 -4.08 -13.03
CA SER A 61 1.66 -4.47 -13.40
C SER A 61 2.68 -3.34 -13.20
N THR A 62 2.25 -2.08 -13.32
CA THR A 62 3.11 -0.94 -12.97
C THR A 62 3.26 -0.82 -11.44
N LEU A 63 2.18 -1.06 -10.69
CA LEU A 63 2.21 -1.02 -9.23
C LEU A 63 3.12 -2.14 -8.67
N GLU A 64 3.00 -3.37 -9.18
CA GLU A 64 3.88 -4.50 -8.84
C GLU A 64 5.35 -4.21 -9.16
N SER A 65 5.64 -3.65 -10.34
CA SER A 65 7.02 -3.45 -10.79
C SER A 65 7.72 -2.24 -10.15
N LEU A 66 6.98 -1.21 -9.72
CA LEU A 66 7.57 0.05 -9.26
C LEU A 66 7.34 0.36 -7.79
N LEU A 67 6.25 -0.13 -7.22
CA LEU A 67 5.84 0.22 -5.86
C LEU A 67 5.82 -1.02 -4.98
N PHE A 68 4.97 -2.01 -5.24
CA PHE A 68 4.78 -3.19 -4.41
C PHE A 68 5.75 -4.32 -4.77
N THR A 69 7.04 -4.02 -4.64
CA THR A 69 8.15 -4.94 -4.89
C THR A 69 8.51 -5.75 -3.63
N SER A 70 9.33 -6.78 -3.79
CA SER A 70 9.71 -7.71 -2.71
C SER A 70 10.54 -7.08 -1.57
N ASP A 71 11.03 -5.87 -1.77
CA ASP A 71 11.78 -5.07 -0.80
C ASP A 71 10.91 -4.25 0.15
N ILE A 72 9.59 -4.20 -0.07
CA ILE A 72 8.65 -3.60 0.88
C ILE A 72 8.35 -4.56 2.03
N ASP A 73 8.08 -3.98 3.21
CA ASP A 73 7.59 -4.70 4.37
C ASP A 73 6.38 -5.61 4.04
N PHE A 74 6.46 -6.85 4.53
CA PHE A 74 5.46 -7.89 4.28
C PHE A 74 4.03 -7.46 4.60
N HIS A 75 3.81 -6.68 5.67
CA HIS A 75 2.46 -6.27 6.06
C HIS A 75 1.79 -5.37 5.02
N ILE A 76 2.57 -4.50 4.37
CA ILE A 76 2.06 -3.61 3.32
C ILE A 76 1.81 -4.43 2.04
N LEU A 77 2.75 -5.32 1.72
CA LEU A 77 2.66 -6.18 0.54
C LEU A 77 1.45 -7.12 0.60
N GLU A 78 1.14 -7.66 1.79
CA GLU A 78 0.01 -8.55 2.02
C GLU A 78 -1.33 -7.89 1.63
N ILE A 79 -1.55 -6.61 1.98
CA ILE A 79 -2.76 -5.87 1.61
C ILE A 79 -2.91 -5.76 0.09
N PHE A 80 -1.79 -5.51 -0.60
CA PHE A 80 -1.79 -5.45 -2.07
C PHE A 80 -2.08 -6.83 -2.68
N GLN A 81 -1.50 -7.90 -2.15
CA GLN A 81 -1.76 -9.27 -2.60
C GLN A 81 -3.21 -9.69 -2.35
N GLN A 82 -3.79 -9.35 -1.20
CA GLN A 82 -5.20 -9.57 -0.89
C GLN A 82 -6.10 -8.86 -1.91
N PHE A 83 -5.78 -7.61 -2.26
CA PHE A 83 -6.49 -6.90 -3.33
C PHE A 83 -6.35 -7.58 -4.69
N CYS A 84 -5.15 -8.05 -5.06
CA CYS A 84 -4.93 -8.78 -6.30
C CYS A 84 -5.78 -10.06 -6.37
N ALA A 85 -5.92 -10.77 -5.24
CA ALA A 85 -6.71 -11.99 -5.14
C ALA A 85 -8.21 -11.79 -5.36
N LEU A 86 -8.74 -10.57 -5.17
CA LEU A 86 -10.15 -10.25 -5.48
C LEU A 86 -10.48 -10.28 -6.97
N ARG A 87 -9.47 -10.28 -7.84
CA ARG A 87 -9.64 -10.40 -9.29
C ARG A 87 -9.56 -11.85 -9.79
N SER A 88 -9.07 -12.77 -8.96
CA SER A 88 -8.84 -14.18 -9.30
C SER A 88 -10.12 -14.99 -9.40
#